data_AF-A0A7U9KYU6-F1
#
_entry.id   AF-A0A7U9KYU6-F1
#
_cell.length_a   1.000
_cell.length_b   1.000
_cell.length_c   1.000
_cell.angle_alpha   90.00
_cell.angle_beta   90.00
_cell.angle_gamma   90.00
#
_symmetry.space_group_name_H-M   'P 1'
#
loop_
_entity.id
_entity.type
_entity.pdbx_description
1 polymer ?
#
loop_
_entity_poly.entity_id
_entity_poly.type
_entity_poly.pdbx_seq_one_letter_code
_entity_poly.pdbx_strand_id
1 'polypeptide(L)'
;MGRPMPQPGEPLWTEEDRAWALALAQVEADRCPDCGQPWSEAAAEAAEFSYDAELLRCHACATGARAAHRYQESGGDPRGLHVSILKR
;
A
#
# COMPACT_ATOMS: atom_id res chain seq x y z
N MET A 1 17.45 -13.76 9.83
CA MET A 1 18.55 -14.24 8.97
C MET A 1 17.97 -15.31 8.05
N GLY A 2 18.19 -15.22 6.74
CA GLY A 2 17.62 -16.15 5.76
C GLY A 2 18.39 -17.46 5.66
N ARG A 3 17.81 -18.44 4.95
CA ARG A 3 18.48 -19.69 4.57
C ARG A 3 19.81 -19.40 3.83
N PRO A 4 20.90 -20.15 4.08
CA PRO A 4 22.10 -20.09 3.26
C PRO A 4 21.81 -20.48 1.81
N MET A 5 22.52 -19.88 0.85
CA MET A 5 22.32 -20.16 -0.57
C MET A 5 22.48 -21.67 -0.86
N PRO A 6 21.51 -22.31 -1.55
CA PRO A 6 21.60 -23.73 -1.91
C PRO A 6 22.86 -24.01 -2.75
N GLN A 7 23.49 -25.17 -2.52
CA GLN A 7 24.64 -25.64 -3.28
C GLN A 7 24.22 -26.19 -4.66
N PRO A 8 25.16 -26.37 -5.61
CA PRO A 8 24.85 -27.00 -6.89
C PRO A 8 24.18 -28.38 -6.73
N GLY A 9 22.98 -28.54 -7.28
CA GLY A 9 22.18 -29.77 -7.17
C GLY A 9 21.14 -29.77 -6.06
N GLU A 10 21.17 -28.79 -5.15
CA GLU A 10 20.11 -28.58 -4.16
C GLU A 10 18.95 -27.77 -4.76
N PRO A 11 17.69 -28.05 -4.35
CA PRO A 11 16.55 -27.31 -4.86
C PRO A 11 16.55 -25.88 -4.33
N LEU A 12 16.33 -24.92 -5.25
CA LEU A 12 16.24 -23.50 -4.90
C LEU A 12 15.03 -23.19 -4.01
N TRP A 13 13.93 -23.93 -4.18
CA TRP A 13 12.70 -23.83 -3.39
C TRP A 13 12.49 -25.13 -2.63
N THR A 14 12.33 -25.04 -1.31
CA THR A 14 11.93 -26.18 -0.48
C THR A 14 10.41 -26.31 -0.45
N GLU A 15 9.94 -27.46 0.05
CA GLU A 15 8.50 -27.65 0.29
C GLU A 15 7.95 -26.64 1.30
N GLU A 16 8.77 -26.23 2.25
CA GLU A 16 8.44 -25.17 3.20
C GLU A 16 8.28 -23.82 2.50
N ASP A 17 9.19 -23.43 1.59
CA ASP A 17 9.03 -22.18 0.84
C ASP A 17 7.74 -22.17 0.02
N ARG A 18 7.41 -23.31 -0.61
CA ARG A 18 6.17 -23.46 -1.35
C ARG A 18 4.95 -23.34 -0.43
N ALA A 19 4.99 -23.96 0.74
CA ALA A 19 3.91 -23.87 1.71
C ALA A 19 3.68 -22.42 2.16
N TRP A 20 4.76 -21.68 2.45
CA TRP A 20 4.69 -20.25 2.77
C TRP A 20 4.16 -19.40 1.61
N ALA A 21 4.60 -19.67 0.38
CA ALA A 21 4.11 -18.95 -0.80
C ALA A 21 2.61 -19.17 -1.03
N LEU A 22 2.12 -20.41 -0.87
CA LEU A 22 0.69 -20.72 -0.97
C LEU A 22 -0.12 -20.07 0.16
N ALA A 23 0.40 -20.09 1.39
CA ALA A 23 -0.24 -19.42 2.52
C ALA A 23 -0.31 -17.90 2.30
N LEU A 24 0.77 -17.28 1.81
CA LEU A 24 0.79 -15.86 1.47
C LEU A 24 -0.23 -15.54 0.38
N ALA A 25 -0.30 -16.33 -0.70
CA ALA A 25 -1.27 -16.14 -1.77
C ALA A 25 -2.72 -16.17 -1.26
N GLN A 26 -3.03 -17.04 -0.29
CA GLN A 26 -4.35 -17.08 0.35
C GLN A 26 -4.63 -15.82 1.18
N VAL A 27 -3.64 -15.32 1.93
CA VAL A 27 -3.77 -14.07 2.68
C VAL A 27 -3.96 -12.88 1.75
N GLU A 28 -3.20 -12.80 0.68
CA GLU A 28 -3.28 -11.69 -0.29
C GLU A 28 -4.59 -11.72 -1.07
N ALA A 29 -5.08 -12.89 -1.47
CA ALA A 29 -6.37 -13.04 -2.13
C ALA A 29 -7.55 -12.59 -1.24
N ASP A 30 -7.40 -12.72 0.08
CA ASP A 30 -8.40 -12.27 1.03
C ASP A 30 -8.33 -10.75 1.29
N ARG A 31 -7.40 -9.97 0.72
CA ARG A 31 -7.30 -8.53 1.02
C ARG A 31 -8.15 -7.68 0.09
N CYS A 32 -8.89 -6.73 0.67
CA CYS A 32 -9.53 -5.66 -0.10
C CYS A 32 -8.46 -4.76 -0.74
N PRO A 33 -8.51 -4.49 -2.05
CA PRO A 33 -7.50 -3.68 -2.75
C PRO A 33 -7.51 -2.20 -2.35
N ASP A 34 -8.63 -1.71 -1.79
CA ASP A 34 -8.78 -0.31 -1.40
C ASP A 34 -8.35 -0.08 0.05
N CYS A 35 -8.94 -0.82 1.00
CA CYS A 35 -8.73 -0.60 2.43
C CYS A 35 -7.77 -1.61 3.10
N GLY A 36 -7.41 -2.69 2.42
CA GLY A 36 -6.50 -3.72 2.94
C GLY A 36 -7.10 -4.63 4.02
N GLN A 37 -8.37 -4.51 4.37
CA GLN A 37 -9.03 -5.41 5.33
C GLN A 37 -9.31 -6.79 4.70
N PRO A 38 -9.36 -7.87 5.50
CA PRO A 38 -9.67 -9.20 4.99
C PRO A 38 -11.16 -9.29 4.58
N TRP A 39 -11.45 -9.79 3.37
CA TRP A 39 -12.79 -10.00 2.85
C TRP A 39 -13.58 -10.98 3.71
N SER A 40 -12.92 -12.03 4.19
CA SER A 40 -13.49 -13.03 5.10
C SER A 40 -14.09 -12.44 6.38
N GLU A 41 -13.64 -11.26 6.81
CA GLU A 41 -14.17 -10.51 7.95
C GLU A 41 -15.07 -9.36 7.49
N ALA A 42 -14.55 -8.49 6.61
CA ALA A 42 -15.17 -7.22 6.26
C ALA A 42 -16.45 -7.36 5.42
N ALA A 43 -16.65 -8.49 4.73
CA ALA A 43 -17.88 -8.78 3.99
C ALA A 43 -18.87 -9.65 4.78
N ALA A 44 -18.57 -10.03 6.02
CA ALA A 44 -19.50 -10.76 6.85
C ALA A 44 -20.67 -9.86 7.25
N GLU A 45 -21.90 -10.39 7.24
CA GLU A 45 -23.11 -9.65 7.67
C GLU A 45 -22.97 -9.10 9.09
N ALA A 46 -22.32 -9.85 9.98
CA ALA A 46 -22.08 -9.44 11.36
C ALA A 46 -21.09 -8.25 11.50
N ALA A 47 -20.37 -7.90 10.43
CA ALA A 47 -19.46 -6.76 10.39
C ALA A 47 -20.16 -5.46 9.98
N GLU A 48 -21.47 -5.51 9.69
CA GLU A 48 -22.24 -4.29 9.45
C GLU A 48 -22.14 -3.39 10.70
N PHE A 49 -21.68 -2.14 10.49
CA PHE A 49 -21.43 -1.14 11.53
C PHE A 49 -20.24 -1.42 12.48
N SER A 50 -19.33 -2.36 12.17
CA SER A 50 -18.16 -2.64 13.02
C SER A 50 -16.90 -1.82 12.70
N TYR A 51 -16.93 -0.99 11.66
CA TYR A 51 -15.78 -0.20 11.21
C TYR A 51 -16.06 1.30 11.34
N ASP A 52 -15.08 2.02 11.88
CA ASP A 52 -15.02 3.48 11.88
C ASP A 52 -14.03 3.99 10.83
N ALA A 53 -14.21 5.24 10.39
CA ALA A 53 -13.30 5.91 9.47
C ALA A 53 -12.89 7.29 9.99
N GLU A 54 -11.60 7.60 9.89
CA GLU A 54 -11.04 8.90 10.24
C GLU A 54 -10.45 9.62 9.01
N LEU A 55 -10.61 10.94 8.98
CA LEU A 55 -10.02 11.77 7.93
C LEU A 55 -8.57 12.11 8.27
N LEU A 56 -7.61 11.56 7.51
CA LEU A 56 -6.20 11.90 7.64
C LEU A 56 -5.78 13.02 6.67
N ARG A 57 -5.10 14.04 7.20
CA ARG A 57 -4.43 15.07 6.38
C ARG A 57 -2.95 14.70 6.18
N CYS A 58 -2.57 14.34 4.95
CA CYS A 58 -1.16 14.22 4.60
C CYS A 58 -0.49 15.60 4.50
N HIS A 59 0.41 15.93 5.43
CA HIS A 59 1.11 17.22 5.44
C HIS A 59 2.06 17.42 4.24
N ALA A 60 2.63 16.34 3.70
CA ALA A 60 3.44 16.40 2.48
C ALA A 60 2.57 16.79 1.28
N CYS A 61 1.48 16.06 1.02
CA CYS A 61 0.53 16.39 -0.06
C CYS A 61 -0.09 17.78 0.11
N ALA A 62 -0.46 18.16 1.34
CA ALA A 62 -0.97 19.50 1.63
C ALA A 62 0.07 20.58 1.30
N THR A 63 1.36 20.32 1.54
CA THR A 63 2.45 21.23 1.16
C THR A 63 2.58 21.34 -0.36
N GLY A 64 2.51 20.22 -1.08
CA GLY A 64 2.55 20.20 -2.54
C GLY A 64 1.37 20.93 -3.17
N ALA A 65 0.14 20.68 -2.69
CA ALA A 65 -1.06 21.36 -3.12
C ALA A 65 -0.98 22.88 -2.90
N ARG A 66 -0.47 23.31 -1.73
CA ARG A 66 -0.23 24.74 -1.45
C ARG A 66 0.81 25.35 -2.39
N ALA A 67 1.84 24.60 -2.81
CA ALA A 67 2.83 25.09 -3.75
C ALA A 67 2.25 25.27 -5.16
N ALA A 68 1.49 24.29 -5.66
CA ALA A 68 0.79 24.39 -6.94
C ALA A 68 -0.22 25.55 -6.94
N HIS A 69 -1.00 25.71 -5.85
CA HIS A 69 -1.94 26.81 -5.69
C HIS A 69 -1.25 28.18 -5.75
N ARG A 70 -0.13 28.37 -5.02
CA ARG A 70 0.64 29.62 -5.07
C ARG A 70 1.18 29.92 -6.47
N TYR A 71 1.61 28.90 -7.22
CA TYR A 71 2.05 29.08 -8.60
C TYR A 71 0.89 29.56 -9.50
N GLN A 72 -0.29 28.96 -9.35
CA GLN A 72 -1.49 29.39 -10.07
C GLN A 72 -1.87 30.84 -9.72
N GLU A 73 -1.86 31.20 -8.43
CA GLU A 73 -2.13 32.58 -7.97
C GLU A 73 -1.11 33.59 -8.52
N SER A 74 0.10 33.15 -8.84
CA SER A 74 1.12 33.97 -9.51
C SER A 74 0.93 34.09 -11.03
N GLY A 75 -0.16 33.54 -11.58
CA GLY A 75 -0.47 33.55 -13.01
C GLY A 75 0.10 32.36 -13.80
N GLY A 76 0.67 31.37 -13.12
CA GLY A 76 1.14 30.13 -13.72
C GLY A 76 0.01 29.18 -14.12
N ASP A 77 0.25 28.32 -15.11
CA ASP A 77 -0.66 27.22 -15.45
C ASP A 77 -0.24 25.93 -14.74
N PRO A 78 -1.01 25.42 -13.76
CA PRO A 78 -0.62 24.23 -13.01
C PRO A 78 -0.81 22.91 -13.79
N ARG A 79 -1.42 22.94 -14.98
CA ARG A 79 -1.67 21.71 -15.76
C ARG A 79 -0.36 21.13 -16.28
N GLY A 80 -0.18 19.82 -16.06
CA GLY A 80 1.06 19.12 -16.42
C GLY A 80 2.24 19.37 -15.47
N LEU A 81 2.04 20.11 -14.37
CA LEU A 81 3.09 20.34 -13.38
C LEU A 81 3.20 19.17 -12.39
N HIS A 82 4.40 18.62 -12.25
CA HIS A 82 4.75 17.69 -11.18
C HIS A 82 5.41 18.43 -10.02
N VAL A 83 4.86 18.32 -8.81
CA VAL A 83 5.42 18.93 -7.61
C VAL A 83 6.33 17.92 -6.90
N SER A 84 7.63 18.19 -6.87
CA SER A 84 8.58 17.44 -6.04
C SER A 84 8.45 17.87 -4.58
N ILE A 85 8.27 16.90 -3.68
CA ILE A 85 8.09 17.14 -2.25
C ILE A 85 9.28 16.55 -1.50
N LEU A 86 10.04 17.40 -0.82
CA LEU A 86 11.24 17.02 -0.07
C LEU A 86 11.02 17.20 1.43
N LYS A 87 11.55 16.28 2.24
CA LYS A 87 11.64 16.43 3.70
C LYS A 87 12.82 17.34 4.03
N ARG A 88 12.64 18.23 5.01
CA ARG A 88 13.70 19.11 5.52
C ARG A 88 14.62 18.36 6.48
#